data_AF-A0A9Y4NUB4-F1
#
_entry.id   AF-A0A9Y4NUB4-F1
#
_cell.length_a   1.000
_cell.length_b   1.000
_cell.length_c   1.000
_cell.angle_alpha   90.00
_cell.angle_beta   90.00
_cell.angle_gamma   90.00
#
_symmetry.space_group_name_H-M   'P 1'
#
loop_
_entity.id
_entity.type
_entity.pdbx_description
1 polymer ?
#
loop_
_entity_poly.entity_id
_entity_poly.type
_entity_poly.pdbx_seq_one_letter_code
_entity_poly.pdbx_strand_id
1 'polypeptide(L)'
;MDRDQLRATQEKFVLEEAQRREARERGDKPWIPRLFHHDSVSSEWTYRHMDARPWDPEHCLVQFEKDGVIQTHEKSQRQHNGLSYSHSWAGQQKAEVNGKHRKASSQPSSCSQNTESSSTTPEPTHESSDNEGFSNQCARCSKEVKDIALIEASITSIQKTQQDIQRNLVALSRQLARQRATDDSVSLTGRHCLILCVLLLSQLLLNYVFT
;
A
#
# COMPACT_ATOMS: atom_id res chain seq x y z
N MET A 1 -38.79 -14.20 -13.93
CA MET A 1 -38.44 -15.21 -12.91
C MET A 1 -37.89 -16.49 -13.55
N ASP A 2 -38.58 -17.10 -14.52
CA ASP A 2 -38.21 -18.45 -15.02
C ASP A 2 -36.99 -18.52 -15.97
N ARG A 3 -36.76 -17.45 -16.74
CA ARG A 3 -35.63 -17.38 -17.70
C ARG A 3 -34.26 -17.48 -17.03
N ASP A 4 -34.16 -17.02 -15.78
CA ASP A 4 -32.90 -17.04 -15.03
C ASP A 4 -32.61 -18.44 -14.50
N GLN A 5 -33.63 -19.26 -14.23
CA GLN A 5 -33.47 -20.67 -13.82
C GLN A 5 -32.97 -21.55 -14.97
N LEU A 6 -33.57 -21.44 -16.16
CA LEU A 6 -33.13 -22.22 -17.32
C LEU A 6 -31.67 -21.90 -17.67
N ARG A 7 -31.32 -20.61 -17.67
CA ARG A 7 -29.94 -20.17 -17.87
C ARG A 7 -28.99 -20.68 -16.79
N ALA A 8 -29.33 -20.54 -15.51
CA ALA A 8 -28.49 -21.04 -14.42
C ALA A 8 -28.27 -22.56 -14.50
N THR A 9 -29.30 -23.31 -14.90
CA THR A 9 -29.21 -24.77 -15.09
C THR A 9 -28.26 -25.13 -16.22
N GLN A 10 -28.33 -24.41 -17.35
CA GLN A 10 -27.43 -24.61 -18.46
C GLN A 10 -25.97 -24.29 -18.07
N GLU A 11 -25.73 -23.16 -17.38
CA GLU A 11 -24.39 -22.78 -16.91
C GLU A 11 -23.84 -23.80 -15.90
N LYS A 12 -24.67 -24.30 -14.99
CA LYS A 12 -24.32 -25.39 -14.06
C LYS A 12 -23.88 -26.64 -14.81
N PHE A 13 -24.65 -27.05 -15.83
CA PHE A 13 -24.31 -28.22 -16.65
C PHE A 13 -22.94 -28.07 -17.34
N VAL A 14 -22.66 -26.89 -17.89
CA VAL A 14 -21.36 -26.60 -18.55
C VAL A 14 -20.20 -26.73 -17.58
N LEU A 15 -20.31 -26.17 -16.36
CA LEU A 15 -19.27 -26.27 -15.34
C LEU A 15 -19.05 -27.71 -14.87
N GLU A 16 -20.13 -28.46 -14.63
CA GLU A 16 -20.02 -29.86 -14.21
C GLU A 16 -19.44 -30.76 -15.29
N GLU A 17 -19.81 -30.58 -16.56
CA GLU A 17 -19.24 -31.38 -17.64
C GLU A 17 -17.75 -31.08 -17.84
N ALA A 18 -17.33 -29.83 -17.64
CA ALA A 18 -15.91 -29.48 -17.61
C ALA A 18 -15.18 -30.19 -16.46
N GLN A 19 -15.76 -30.22 -15.25
CA GLN A 19 -15.20 -30.95 -14.11
C GLN A 19 -15.16 -32.48 -14.34
N ARG A 20 -16.22 -33.08 -14.92
CA ARG A 20 -16.22 -34.51 -15.28
C ARG A 20 -15.13 -34.83 -16.29
N ARG A 21 -14.91 -33.96 -17.27
CA ARG A 21 -13.82 -34.12 -18.25
C ARG A 21 -12.45 -34.03 -17.60
N GLU A 22 -12.20 -33.04 -16.74
CA GLU A 22 -10.93 -32.93 -16.01
C GLU A 22 -10.68 -34.15 -15.10
N ALA A 23 -11.74 -34.67 -14.45
CA ALA A 23 -11.64 -35.89 -13.66
C ALA A 23 -11.28 -37.12 -14.52
N ARG A 24 -11.87 -37.24 -15.71
CA ARG A 24 -11.50 -38.31 -16.67
C ARG A 24 -10.05 -38.18 -17.16
N GLU A 25 -9.59 -36.96 -17.45
CA GLU A 25 -8.21 -36.69 -17.89
C GLU A 25 -7.18 -36.95 -16.79
N ARG A 26 -7.54 -36.70 -15.52
CA ARG A 26 -6.70 -36.94 -14.36
C ARG A 26 -6.46 -38.45 -14.11
N GLY A 27 -7.44 -39.30 -14.45
CA GLY A 27 -7.40 -40.73 -14.19
C GLY A 27 -7.28 -41.03 -12.69
N ASP A 28 -6.35 -41.91 -12.32
CA ASP A 28 -6.16 -42.35 -10.92
C ASP A 28 -5.38 -41.34 -10.06
N LYS A 29 -4.90 -40.22 -10.62
CA LYS A 29 -4.15 -39.23 -9.84
C LYS A 29 -5.13 -38.52 -8.87
N PRO A 30 -4.81 -38.42 -7.57
CA PRO A 30 -5.69 -37.71 -6.64
C PRO A 30 -5.75 -36.21 -6.97
N TRP A 31 -6.91 -35.59 -6.78
CA TRP A 31 -7.01 -34.13 -6.78
C TRP A 31 -6.40 -33.58 -5.49
N ILE A 32 -5.45 -32.67 -5.61
CA ILE A 32 -4.74 -32.08 -4.47
C ILE A 32 -5.16 -30.61 -4.35
N PRO A 33 -5.79 -30.19 -3.24
CA PRO A 33 -6.15 -28.80 -3.02
C PRO A 33 -4.93 -27.90 -2.91
N ARG A 34 -5.00 -26.74 -3.57
CA ARG A 34 -3.91 -25.76 -3.59
C ARG A 34 -3.67 -25.08 -2.24
N LEU A 35 -4.74 -24.75 -1.52
CA LEU A 35 -4.71 -23.87 -0.34
C LEU A 35 -4.85 -24.60 1.00
N PHE A 36 -5.03 -25.92 0.97
CA PHE A 36 -5.20 -26.72 2.18
C PHE A 36 -4.32 -27.96 2.17
N HIS A 37 -3.91 -28.42 3.36
CA HIS A 37 -3.35 -29.75 3.60
C HIS A 37 -4.39 -30.61 4.30
N HIS A 38 -4.51 -31.87 3.90
CA HIS A 38 -5.29 -32.87 4.63
C HIS A 38 -4.36 -33.62 5.59
N ASP A 39 -4.71 -33.63 6.87
CA ASP A 39 -4.06 -34.52 7.83
C ASP A 39 -4.78 -35.87 7.81
N SER A 40 -4.08 -36.92 7.38
CA SER A 40 -4.64 -38.27 7.30
C SER A 40 -4.92 -38.90 8.66
N VAL A 41 -4.34 -38.36 9.75
CA VAL A 41 -4.53 -38.90 11.10
C VAL A 41 -5.78 -38.33 11.74
N SER A 42 -5.94 -37.01 11.73
CA SER A 42 -7.13 -36.33 12.29
C SER A 42 -8.31 -36.25 11.31
N SER A 43 -8.08 -36.50 10.02
CA SER A 43 -9.05 -36.23 8.93
C SER A 43 -9.48 -34.75 8.84
N GLU A 44 -8.63 -33.84 9.32
CA GLU A 44 -8.87 -32.39 9.27
C GLU A 44 -8.13 -31.73 8.10
N TRP A 45 -8.72 -30.62 7.61
CA TRP A 45 -8.10 -29.77 6.60
C TRP A 45 -7.52 -28.52 7.26
N THR A 46 -6.23 -28.29 7.07
CA THR A 46 -5.54 -27.11 7.57
C THR A 46 -5.20 -26.16 6.44
N TYR A 47 -5.49 -24.89 6.63
CA TYR A 47 -5.15 -23.84 5.68
C TYR A 47 -3.63 -23.62 5.65
N ARG A 48 -3.02 -23.63 4.45
CA ARG A 48 -1.55 -23.62 4.31
C ARG A 48 -0.90 -22.32 4.79
N HIS A 49 -1.62 -21.21 4.68
CA HIS A 49 -1.12 -19.87 4.98
C HIS A 49 -1.72 -19.32 6.28
N MET A 50 -2.08 -20.21 7.21
CA MET A 50 -2.60 -19.81 8.50
C MET A 50 -1.50 -19.10 9.29
N ASP A 51 -1.68 -17.80 9.54
CA ASP A 51 -0.84 -17.03 10.45
C ASP A 51 -1.53 -16.98 11.81
N ALA A 52 -0.99 -17.70 12.79
CA ALA A 52 -1.50 -17.74 14.16
C ALA A 52 -0.95 -16.60 15.04
N ARG A 53 -0.09 -15.74 14.49
CA ARG A 53 0.45 -14.61 15.24
C ARG A 53 -0.68 -13.62 15.55
N PRO A 54 -0.72 -13.06 16.77
CA PRO A 54 -1.66 -12.00 17.09
C PRO A 54 -1.39 -10.78 16.22
N TRP A 55 -2.43 -9.98 15.98
CA TRP A 55 -2.28 -8.70 15.30
C TRP A 55 -1.41 -7.75 16.12
N ASP A 56 -0.37 -7.21 15.51
CA ASP A 56 0.50 -6.19 16.11
C ASP A 56 0.14 -4.81 15.55
N PRO A 57 -0.44 -3.89 16.35
CA PRO A 57 -0.82 -2.56 15.88
C PRO A 57 0.36 -1.68 15.38
N GLU A 58 1.58 -1.97 15.81
CA GLU A 58 2.77 -1.19 15.46
C GLU A 58 3.36 -1.62 14.12
N HIS A 59 3.28 -2.93 13.85
CA HIS A 59 3.89 -3.55 12.67
C HIS A 59 2.85 -3.91 11.60
N CYS A 60 1.65 -4.32 11.95
CA CYS A 60 0.63 -4.73 10.99
C CYS A 60 -0.25 -3.53 10.57
N LEU A 61 -0.32 -3.22 9.27
CA LEU A 61 -1.10 -2.09 8.75
C LEU A 61 -2.46 -2.53 8.23
N VAL A 62 -2.48 -3.56 7.39
CA VAL A 62 -3.71 -4.08 6.80
C VAL A 62 -3.53 -5.56 6.46
N GLN A 63 -4.60 -6.33 6.62
CA GLN A 63 -4.69 -7.69 6.11
C GLN A 63 -5.60 -7.70 4.87
N PHE A 64 -5.17 -8.40 3.84
CA PHE A 64 -5.93 -8.54 2.60
C PHE A 64 -5.83 -9.95 2.04
N GLU A 65 -6.80 -10.31 1.22
CA GLU A 65 -6.84 -11.58 0.50
C GLU A 65 -6.35 -11.37 -0.93
N LYS A 66 -5.48 -12.29 -1.39
CA LYS A 66 -5.04 -12.35 -2.77
C LYS A 66 -4.91 -13.81 -3.21
N ASP A 67 -5.69 -14.21 -4.21
CA ASP A 67 -5.68 -15.57 -4.79
C ASP A 67 -6.01 -16.69 -3.78
N GLY A 68 -6.81 -16.37 -2.77
CA GLY A 68 -7.13 -17.21 -1.62
C GLY A 68 -6.06 -17.25 -0.54
N VAL A 69 -5.01 -16.42 -0.66
CA VAL A 69 -3.94 -16.26 0.33
C VAL A 69 -4.18 -15.02 1.18
N ILE A 70 -4.30 -15.19 2.50
CA ILE A 70 -4.38 -14.07 3.43
C ILE A 70 -2.98 -13.54 3.69
N GLN A 71 -2.77 -12.23 3.46
CA GLN A 71 -1.49 -11.55 3.59
C GLN A 71 -1.63 -10.33 4.49
N THR A 72 -0.60 -10.08 5.30
CA THR A 72 -0.53 -8.89 6.16
C THR A 72 0.53 -7.96 5.61
N HIS A 73 0.13 -6.74 5.25
CA HIS A 73 1.06 -5.69 4.89
C HIS A 73 1.61 -5.04 6.16
N GLU A 74 2.91 -5.16 6.36
CA GLU A 74 3.59 -4.64 7.54
C GLU A 74 4.19 -3.24 7.27
N LYS A 75 4.27 -2.43 8.33
CA LYS A 75 4.93 -1.13 8.29
C LYS A 75 6.42 -1.37 8.09
N SER A 76 6.98 -0.87 6.98
CA SER A 76 8.42 -0.93 6.76
C SER A 76 9.11 -0.23 7.93
N GLN A 77 9.71 -1.03 8.81
CA GLN A 77 10.60 -0.53 9.84
C GLN A 77 11.84 -0.05 9.10
N ARG A 78 11.88 1.25 8.80
CA ARG A 78 13.15 1.89 8.47
C ARG A 78 14.02 1.60 9.67
N GLN A 79 14.96 0.67 9.53
CA GLN A 79 16.00 0.46 10.53
C GLN A 79 16.56 1.85 10.81
N HIS A 80 16.29 2.36 12.01
CA HIS A 80 17.00 3.51 12.55
C HIS A 80 18.41 3.02 12.92
N ASN A 81 19.13 2.43 11.95
CA ASN A 81 20.56 2.28 12.02
C ASN A 81 21.11 3.70 11.98
N GLY A 82 21.71 4.11 13.09
CA GLY A 82 22.35 5.41 13.22
C GLY A 82 23.24 5.68 12.00
N LEU A 83 23.05 6.86 11.42
CA LEU A 83 23.99 7.55 10.54
C LEU A 83 24.68 6.67 9.48
N SER A 84 23.99 6.43 8.37
CA SER A 84 24.68 6.28 7.08
C SER A 84 23.85 6.90 5.96
N TYR A 85 24.22 8.13 5.63
CA TYR A 85 23.81 8.83 4.42
C TYR A 85 24.48 8.14 3.23
N SER A 86 23.82 7.13 2.66
CA SER A 86 24.26 6.49 1.42
C SER A 86 23.31 6.86 0.28
N HIS A 87 23.84 7.63 -0.65
CA HIS A 87 23.23 7.95 -1.93
C HIS A 87 23.17 6.69 -2.81
N SER A 88 22.01 6.06 -2.93
CA SER A 88 21.74 5.11 -4.03
C SER A 88 20.25 4.94 -4.29
N TRP A 89 19.59 6.00 -4.77
CA TRP A 89 18.23 5.92 -5.34
C TRP A 89 18.17 6.37 -6.80
N ALA A 90 19.24 6.12 -7.56
CA ALA A 90 19.23 6.26 -9.01
C ALA A 90 19.42 4.88 -9.64
N GLY A 91 18.33 4.35 -10.20
CA GLY A 91 18.38 3.26 -11.18
C GLY A 91 17.86 1.94 -10.67
N GLN A 92 16.54 1.76 -10.67
CA GLN A 92 15.88 0.63 -11.37
C GLN A 92 14.37 0.67 -11.16
N GLN A 93 13.63 1.13 -12.18
CA GLN A 93 12.53 0.35 -12.74
C GLN A 93 12.02 1.05 -13.99
N LYS A 94 12.59 0.66 -15.13
CA LYS A 94 11.85 0.64 -16.40
C LYS A 94 11.31 -0.78 -16.51
N ALA A 95 10.05 -0.97 -16.12
CA ALA A 95 9.29 -2.16 -16.47
C ALA A 95 7.87 -1.69 -16.81
N GLU A 96 7.62 -1.79 -18.09
CA GLU A 96 6.39 -1.48 -18.81
C GLU A 96 5.24 -2.43 -18.41
N VAL A 97 4.04 -2.06 -18.84
CA VAL A 97 2.83 -2.89 -19.07
C VAL A 97 1.68 -2.68 -18.07
N ASN A 98 0.70 -1.89 -18.57
CA ASN A 98 -0.71 -2.24 -18.78
C ASN A 98 -1.42 -3.06 -17.69
N GLY A 99 -2.54 -2.53 -17.19
CA GLY A 99 -3.54 -3.37 -16.51
C GLY A 99 -4.50 -2.61 -15.60
N LYS A 100 -5.69 -2.33 -16.13
CA LYS A 100 -6.94 -2.06 -15.40
C LYS A 100 -7.05 -2.81 -14.06
N HIS A 101 -7.44 -2.15 -12.97
CA HIS A 101 -8.73 -2.38 -12.30
C HIS A 101 -8.96 -1.47 -11.08
N ARG A 102 -10.25 -1.34 -10.75
CA ARG A 102 -10.89 -0.31 -9.93
C ARG A 102 -10.91 -0.65 -8.43
N LYS A 103 -11.07 0.43 -7.64
CA LYS A 103 -11.34 0.54 -6.20
C LYS A 103 -12.27 -0.55 -5.61
N ALA A 104 -11.93 -0.99 -4.39
CA ALA A 104 -12.91 -1.42 -3.39
C ALA A 104 -13.53 -0.18 -2.70
N SER A 105 -14.85 -0.17 -2.57
CA SER A 105 -15.62 0.85 -1.85
C SER A 105 -16.19 0.21 -0.59
N SER A 106 -15.97 0.89 0.53
CA SER A 106 -16.63 0.68 1.82
C SER A 106 -18.05 1.25 1.78
N GLN A 107 -19.03 0.51 2.32
CA GLN A 107 -20.19 1.08 3.01
C GLN A 107 -20.79 0.07 4.01
N PRO A 108 -21.35 0.52 5.14
CA PRO A 108 -21.82 -0.32 6.23
C PRO A 108 -23.31 -0.71 6.11
N SER A 109 -23.64 -1.71 6.93
CA SER A 109 -24.92 -2.37 7.17
C SER A 109 -26.03 -1.49 7.77
N SER A 110 -27.27 -1.65 7.28
CA SER A 110 -28.47 -1.76 8.11
C SER A 110 -29.67 -2.23 7.27
N CYS A 111 -30.10 -3.48 7.45
CA CYS A 111 -31.50 -3.77 7.77
C CYS A 111 -31.63 -5.21 8.27
N SER A 112 -32.21 -5.33 9.45
CA SER A 112 -32.60 -6.57 10.12
C SER A 112 -33.91 -7.11 9.55
N GLN A 113 -34.06 -8.42 9.73
CA GLN A 113 -35.11 -9.32 9.28
C GLN A 113 -36.53 -8.95 9.76
N ASN A 114 -37.53 -9.28 8.94
CA ASN A 114 -38.67 -10.11 9.35
C ASN A 114 -39.52 -10.55 8.14
N THR A 115 -39.94 -11.80 8.24
CA THR A 115 -40.75 -12.60 7.32
C THR A 115 -42.19 -12.66 7.79
N GLU A 116 -43.16 -12.41 6.91
CA GLU A 116 -44.50 -13.03 6.94
C GLU A 116 -45.33 -12.66 5.70
N SER A 117 -46.37 -13.45 5.46
CA SER A 117 -46.84 -13.95 4.18
C SER A 117 -47.93 -13.13 3.46
N SER A 118 -48.21 -13.57 2.22
CA SER A 118 -49.55 -13.65 1.57
C SER A 118 -49.90 -12.62 0.47
N SER A 119 -50.02 -13.18 -0.75
CA SER A 119 -51.08 -13.00 -1.76
C SER A 119 -51.68 -11.61 -2.03
N THR A 120 -51.54 -11.12 -3.27
CA THR A 120 -52.57 -10.92 -4.31
C THR A 120 -52.18 -9.77 -5.25
N THR A 121 -52.16 -10.01 -6.56
CA THR A 121 -52.29 -8.95 -7.58
C THR A 121 -53.73 -8.41 -7.55
N PRO A 122 -53.97 -7.13 -7.85
CA PRO A 122 -54.24 -6.78 -9.25
C PRO A 122 -53.67 -5.42 -9.70
N GLU A 123 -53.37 -5.32 -11.01
CA GLU A 123 -53.27 -4.07 -11.79
C GLU A 123 -54.66 -3.38 -11.84
N PRO A 124 -54.78 -2.05 -12.07
CA PRO A 124 -54.86 -1.61 -13.48
C PRO A 124 -54.51 -0.13 -13.82
N THR A 125 -54.31 0.07 -15.13
CA THR A 125 -54.67 1.22 -16.01
C THR A 125 -53.97 2.58 -15.89
N HIS A 126 -53.37 2.98 -17.04
CA HIS A 126 -53.54 4.24 -17.81
C HIS A 126 -53.28 5.54 -17.01
N GLU A 127 -52.47 6.52 -17.46
CA GLU A 127 -52.63 7.38 -18.63
C GLU A 127 -51.30 8.13 -18.92
N SER A 128 -51.20 8.65 -20.15
CA SER A 128 -50.18 9.55 -20.69
C SER A 128 -49.78 10.74 -19.78
N SER A 129 -48.50 11.13 -19.82
CA SER A 129 -48.13 12.55 -19.76
C SER A 129 -46.76 12.77 -20.38
N ASP A 130 -46.76 13.46 -21.52
CA ASP A 130 -45.59 14.13 -22.08
C ASP A 130 -44.96 15.06 -21.04
N ASN A 131 -43.63 15.06 -20.95
CA ASN A 131 -42.89 16.22 -20.47
C ASN A 131 -41.55 16.32 -21.19
N GLU A 132 -41.57 17.05 -22.30
CA GLU A 132 -40.40 17.63 -22.95
C GLU A 132 -39.60 18.47 -21.93
N GLY A 133 -38.27 18.34 -21.97
CA GLY A 133 -37.35 19.34 -21.47
C GLY A 133 -36.92 19.23 -20.02
N PHE A 134 -35.98 18.33 -19.70
CA PHE A 134 -35.00 18.60 -18.65
C PHE A 134 -33.59 18.20 -19.09
N SER A 135 -32.76 19.24 -19.14
CA SER A 135 -31.31 19.26 -19.32
C SER A 135 -30.59 17.99 -18.88
N ASN A 136 -29.81 17.43 -19.80
CA ASN A 136 -28.84 16.37 -19.55
C ASN A 136 -27.76 16.84 -18.57
N GLN A 137 -28.02 16.78 -17.26
CA GLN A 137 -26.98 16.87 -16.24
C GLN A 137 -27.11 15.71 -15.27
N CYS A 138 -26.44 14.62 -15.64
CA CYS A 138 -26.21 13.49 -14.75
C CYS A 138 -25.44 14.00 -13.51
N ALA A 139 -26.10 13.98 -12.34
CA ALA A 139 -25.48 14.34 -11.06
C ALA A 139 -24.24 13.50 -10.73
N ARG A 140 -24.11 12.31 -11.35
CA ARG A 140 -22.93 11.43 -11.25
C ARG A 140 -21.73 11.98 -12.04
N CYS A 141 -21.95 12.56 -13.22
CA CYS A 141 -20.89 13.14 -14.05
C CYS A 141 -20.33 14.45 -13.45
N SER A 142 -21.18 15.29 -12.84
CA SER A 142 -20.70 16.52 -12.19
C SER A 142 -19.90 16.25 -10.91
N LYS A 143 -20.18 15.14 -10.22
CA LYS A 143 -19.40 14.67 -9.07
C LYS A 143 -18.02 14.17 -9.49
N GLU A 144 -17.94 13.40 -10.57
CA GLU A 144 -16.68 12.90 -11.13
C GLU A 144 -15.75 14.05 -11.58
N VAL A 145 -16.30 15.11 -12.20
CA VAL A 145 -15.51 16.30 -12.59
C VAL A 145 -14.98 17.07 -11.38
N LYS A 146 -15.76 17.19 -10.30
CA LYS A 146 -15.31 17.82 -9.04
C LYS A 146 -14.23 17.01 -8.34
N ASP A 147 -14.35 15.68 -8.34
CA ASP A 147 -13.34 14.79 -7.77
C ASP A 147 -12.02 14.87 -8.55
N ILE A 148 -12.08 14.97 -9.89
CA ILE A 148 -10.88 15.16 -10.72
C ILE A 148 -10.21 16.52 -10.41
N ALA A 149 -10.99 17.61 -10.35
CA ALA A 149 -10.46 18.92 -10.02
C ALA A 149 -9.81 18.97 -8.62
N LEU A 150 -10.38 18.26 -7.64
CA LEU A 150 -9.81 18.12 -6.30
C LEU A 150 -8.48 17.34 -6.32
N ILE A 151 -8.39 16.29 -7.13
CA ILE A 151 -7.15 15.52 -7.30
C ILE A 151 -6.07 16.39 -7.96
N GLU A 152 -6.40 17.15 -9.01
CA GLU A 152 -5.46 18.07 -9.66
C GLU A 152 -4.97 19.17 -8.72
N ALA A 153 -5.86 19.73 -7.89
CA ALA A 153 -5.49 20.67 -6.84
C ALA A 153 -4.56 20.05 -5.79
N SER A 154 -4.78 18.78 -5.44
CA SER A 154 -3.91 18.06 -4.50
C SER A 154 -2.53 17.80 -5.08
N ILE A 155 -2.45 17.41 -6.36
CA ILE A 155 -1.18 17.17 -7.07
C ILE A 155 -0.36 18.46 -7.16
N THR A 156 -0.99 19.58 -7.54
CA THR A 156 -0.30 20.88 -7.64
C THR A 156 0.19 21.37 -6.28
N SER A 157 -0.59 21.15 -5.20
CA SER A 157 -0.16 21.44 -3.83
C SER A 157 1.07 20.62 -3.41
N ILE A 158 1.08 19.32 -3.72
CA ILE A 158 2.21 18.43 -3.43
C ILE A 158 3.45 18.87 -4.22
N GLN A 159 3.30 19.14 -5.53
CA GLN A 159 4.41 19.62 -6.37
C GLN A 159 5.00 20.93 -5.85
N LYS A 160 4.16 21.87 -5.43
CA LYS A 160 4.60 23.12 -4.82
C LYS A 160 5.40 22.88 -3.54
N THR A 161 4.91 21.98 -2.69
CA THR A 161 5.58 21.61 -1.43
C THR A 161 6.93 20.95 -1.70
N GLN A 162 7.01 20.05 -2.68
CA GLN A 162 8.28 19.45 -3.10
C GLN A 162 9.28 20.50 -3.61
N GLN A 163 8.81 21.45 -4.42
CA GLN A 163 9.67 22.53 -4.92
C GLN A 163 10.18 23.43 -3.79
N ASP A 164 9.34 23.70 -2.79
CA ASP A 164 9.74 24.47 -1.60
C ASP A 164 10.81 23.74 -0.78
N ILE A 165 10.61 22.45 -0.52
CA ILE A 165 11.61 21.61 0.16
C ILE A 165 12.95 21.64 -0.58
N GLN A 166 12.93 21.50 -1.92
CA GLN A 166 14.15 21.57 -2.72
C GLN A 166 14.85 22.93 -2.60
N ARG A 167 14.11 24.04 -2.60
CA ARG A 167 14.68 25.38 -2.39
C ARG A 167 15.31 25.52 -1.01
N ASN A 168 14.62 25.04 0.03
CA ASN A 168 15.12 25.09 1.41
C ASN A 168 16.40 24.27 1.57
N LEU A 169 16.47 23.08 0.97
CA LEU A 169 17.68 22.26 0.98
C LEU A 169 18.85 22.95 0.28
N VAL A 170 18.63 23.63 -0.84
CA VAL A 170 19.68 24.41 -1.54
C VAL A 170 20.14 25.60 -0.71
N ALA A 171 19.23 26.27 0.01
CA ALA A 171 19.58 27.37 0.90
C ALA A 171 20.45 26.88 2.09
N LEU A 172 20.04 25.78 2.72
CA LEU A 172 20.76 25.16 3.83
C LEU A 172 22.14 24.63 3.41
N SER A 173 22.24 23.98 2.25
CA SER A 173 23.53 23.48 1.75
C SER A 173 24.52 24.62 1.49
N ARG A 174 24.05 25.77 0.98
CA ARG A 174 24.87 26.98 0.82
C ARG A 174 25.30 27.58 2.16
N GLN A 175 24.45 27.54 3.18
CA GLN A 175 24.81 27.99 4.53
C GLN A 175 25.88 27.09 5.16
N LEU A 176 25.70 25.77 5.07
CA LEU A 176 26.68 24.80 5.56
C LEU A 176 28.02 24.91 4.82
N ALA A 177 28.02 25.11 3.49
CA ALA A 177 29.24 25.33 2.73
C ALA A 177 30.01 26.59 3.18
N ARG A 178 29.29 27.67 3.51
CA ARG A 178 29.90 28.89 4.07
C ARG A 178 30.47 28.68 5.46
N GLN A 179 29.77 27.94 6.33
CA GLN A 179 30.28 27.61 7.68
C GLN A 179 31.53 26.74 7.63
N ARG A 180 31.58 25.77 6.71
CA ARG A 180 32.74 24.90 6.56
C ARG A 180 33.99 25.67 6.12
N ALA A 181 33.83 26.62 5.19
CA ALA A 181 34.92 27.49 4.77
C ALA A 181 35.45 28.40 5.89
N THR A 182 34.60 28.78 6.86
CA THR A 182 35.04 29.54 8.04
C THR A 182 35.72 28.66 9.10
N ASP A 183 35.24 27.43 9.31
CA ASP A 183 35.82 26.49 10.29
C ASP A 183 37.18 25.94 9.85
N ASP A 184 37.37 25.65 8.56
CA ASP A 184 38.66 25.17 8.04
C ASP A 184 39.78 26.22 8.19
N SER A 185 39.44 27.51 8.26
CA SER A 185 40.40 28.59 8.53
C SER A 185 40.76 28.76 10.01
N VAL A 186 39.97 28.19 10.92
CA VAL A 186 40.10 28.34 12.39
C VAL A 186 40.61 27.07 13.07
N SER A 187 40.43 25.89 12.46
CA SER A 187 40.60 24.57 13.09
C SER A 187 42.04 24.12 13.39
N LEU A 188 43.07 24.77 12.87
CA LEU A 188 44.47 24.52 13.29
C LEU A 188 45.26 25.83 13.40
N THR A 189 44.64 26.79 14.08
CA THR A 189 45.29 28.07 14.40
C THR A 189 46.59 27.79 15.16
N GLY A 190 47.73 28.32 14.70
CA GLY A 190 49.08 28.08 15.24
C GLY A 190 49.22 28.23 16.76
N ARG A 191 48.24 28.84 17.44
CA ARG A 191 48.04 28.80 18.89
C ARG A 191 48.01 27.38 19.47
N HIS A 192 47.33 26.42 18.83
CA HIS A 192 47.30 25.02 19.31
C HIS A 192 48.65 24.33 19.16
N CYS A 193 49.36 24.60 18.06
CA CYS A 193 50.73 24.11 17.85
C CYS A 193 51.69 24.69 18.90
N LEU A 194 51.61 26.00 19.16
CA LEU A 194 52.41 26.67 20.19
C LEU A 194 52.15 26.10 21.60
N ILE A 195 50.88 25.85 21.95
CA ILE A 195 50.53 25.25 23.25
C ILE A 195 51.13 23.85 23.37
N LEU A 196 51.01 23.01 22.33
CA LEU A 196 51.63 21.68 22.31
C LEU A 196 53.16 21.76 22.42
N CYS A 197 53.81 22.68 21.71
CA CYS A 197 55.25 22.88 21.81
C CYS A 197 55.69 23.28 23.22
N VAL A 198 54.98 24.20 23.86
CA VAL A 198 55.30 24.64 25.24
C VAL A 198 55.14 23.49 26.24
N LEU A 199 54.08 22.68 26.11
CA LEU A 199 53.85 21.51 26.97
C LEU A 199 54.93 20.44 26.82
N LEU A 200 55.40 20.19 25.60
CA LEU A 200 56.48 19.23 25.35
C LEU A 200 57.82 19.72 25.91
N LEU A 201 58.13 21.00 25.76
CA LEU A 201 59.34 21.61 26.32
C LEU A 201 59.34 21.61 27.85
N SER A 202 58.18 21.86 28.48
CA SER A 202 58.06 21.81 29.94
C SER A 202 58.21 20.39 30.48
N GLN A 203 57.64 19.38 29.80
CA GLN A 203 57.83 17.97 30.14
C GLN A 203 59.30 17.55 30.04
N LEU A 204 60.03 18.03 29.03
CA LEU A 204 61.46 17.76 28.86
C LEU A 204 62.29 18.42 29.97
N LEU A 205 62.01 19.67 30.30
CA LEU A 205 62.68 20.39 31.40
C LEU A 205 62.45 19.72 32.74
N LEU A 206 61.21 19.31 33.03
CA LEU A 206 60.90 18.59 34.26
C LEU A 206 61.62 17.24 34.31
N ASN A 207 61.66 16.49 33.21
CA ASN A 207 62.44 15.25 33.14
C ASN A 207 63.93 15.49 33.40
N TYR A 208 64.50 16.56 32.84
CA TYR A 208 65.92 16.90 33.02
C TYR A 208 66.27 17.36 34.44
N VAL A 209 65.36 18.07 35.12
CA VAL A 209 65.58 18.57 36.49
C VAL A 209 65.34 17.47 37.55
N PHE A 210 64.43 16.53 37.27
CA PHE A 210 64.08 15.43 38.17
C PHE A 210 64.79 14.09 37.82
N THR A 211 65.74 14.11 36.89
CA THR A 211 66.69 13.01 36.61
C THR A 211 68.07 13.40 37.11
#